data_AF-A0A7C7YG26-F1
#
_entry.id   AF-A0A7C7YG26-F1
#
_cell.length_a   1.000
_cell.length_b   1.000
_cell.length_c   1.000
_cell.angle_alpha   90.00
_cell.angle_beta   90.00
_cell.angle_gamma   90.00
#
_symmetry.space_group_name_H-M   'P 1'
#
loop_
_entity.id
_entity.type
_entity.pdbx_description
1 polymer ?
#
loop_
_entity_poly.entity_id
_entity_poly.type
_entity_poly.pdbx_seq_one_letter_code
_entity_poly.pdbx_strand_id
1 'polypeptide(L)' 'MAAKKKLWGGRRAGAGRKPVLKNPGRVTVNLEKEDLESLQDEAQDHDLSVGELIRKLVTSHIKRRRK' A
#
# COMPACT_ATOMS: atom_id res chain seq x y z
N MET A 1 23.83 -3.96 39.86
CA MET A 1 24.29 -4.75 38.68
C MET A 1 23.54 -4.29 37.44
N ALA A 2 24.32 -3.97 36.40
CA ALA A 2 24.00 -3.86 34.96
C ALA A 2 22.74 -3.11 34.48
N ALA A 3 22.95 -1.86 34.07
CA ALA A 3 22.19 -1.21 33.01
C ALA A 3 22.34 -1.96 31.68
N LYS A 4 21.30 -1.98 30.83
CA LYS A 4 21.45 -2.04 29.37
C LYS A 4 20.16 -1.61 28.65
N LYS A 5 20.20 -0.39 28.09
CA LYS A 5 19.36 0.07 26.96
C LYS A 5 19.32 -1.02 25.88
N LYS A 6 18.14 -1.39 25.39
CA LYS A 6 18.02 -1.97 24.05
C LYS A 6 17.55 -0.89 23.08
N LEU A 7 18.55 -0.29 22.44
CA LEU A 7 18.46 0.40 21.16
C LEU A 7 17.85 -0.52 20.08
N TRP A 8 17.23 0.10 19.08
CA TRP A 8 16.99 -0.39 17.71
C TRP A 8 15.71 -1.16 17.39
N GLY A 9 14.66 -0.39 17.05
CA GLY A 9 13.79 -0.71 15.91
C GLY A 9 14.03 0.37 14.85
N GLY A 10 14.84 0.05 13.84
CA GLY A 10 15.55 1.00 12.99
C GLY A 10 14.69 2.06 12.28
N ARG A 11 15.38 3.13 11.87
CA ARG A 11 14.97 4.07 10.82
C ARG A 11 14.53 3.30 9.57
N ARG A 12 13.30 2.79 9.53
CA ARG A 12 12.65 2.40 8.29
C ARG A 12 11.84 3.61 7.85
N ALA A 13 11.96 4.00 6.58
CA ALA A 13 11.04 4.96 5.97
C ALA A 13 9.61 4.48 6.25
N GLY A 14 8.83 5.27 7.00
CA GLY A 14 7.45 4.92 7.41
C GLY A 14 7.25 4.47 8.86
N ALA A 15 8.31 4.37 9.68
CA ALA A 15 8.17 4.14 11.13
C ALA A 15 7.45 5.34 11.79
N GLY A 16 6.14 5.21 12.02
CA GLY A 16 5.28 6.25 12.62
C GLY A 16 4.12 6.74 11.76
N ARG A 17 4.00 6.31 10.49
CA ARG A 17 2.80 6.61 9.69
C ARG A 17 1.62 5.80 10.23
N LYS A 18 0.52 6.47 10.59
CA LYS A 18 -0.71 5.79 11.01
C LYS A 18 -1.15 4.86 9.89
N PRO A 19 -1.41 3.58 10.17
CA PRO A 19 -1.95 2.68 9.16
C PRO A 19 -3.30 3.24 8.69
N VAL A 20 -3.45 3.43 7.39
CA VAL A 20 -4.69 3.94 6.77
C VAL A 20 -5.84 2.93 6.93
N LEU A 21 -5.51 1.65 7.18
CA LEU A 21 -6.46 0.56 7.31
C LEU A 21 -6.38 -0.07 8.70
N LYS A 22 -7.53 -0.28 9.34
CA LYS A 22 -7.63 -0.94 10.66
C LYS A 22 -7.30 -2.44 10.62
N ASN A 23 -7.57 -3.13 9.50
CA ASN A 23 -7.25 -4.55 9.26
C ASN A 23 -6.91 -4.76 7.77
N PRO A 24 -5.65 -4.60 7.35
CA PRO A 24 -5.28 -4.80 5.95
C PRO A 24 -5.24 -6.30 5.59
N GLY A 25 -6.09 -6.71 4.64
CA GLY A 25 -5.92 -7.98 3.94
C GLY A 25 -4.77 -7.85 2.94
N ARG A 26 -3.86 -8.83 2.93
CA ARG A 26 -2.79 -8.90 1.92
C ARG A 26 -3.25 -9.81 0.78
N VAL A 27 -3.09 -9.33 -0.44
CA VAL A 27 -3.36 -10.10 -1.66
C VAL A 27 -2.16 -9.92 -2.58
N THR A 28 -1.70 -11.02 -3.16
CA THR A 28 -0.70 -11.01 -4.22
C THR A 28 -1.43 -11.22 -5.54
N VAL A 29 -1.15 -10.37 -6.52
CA VAL A 29 -1.74 -10.45 -7.86
C VAL A 29 -0.60 -10.61 -8.85
N ASN A 30 -0.75 -11.56 -9.77
CA ASN A 30 0.18 -11.71 -10.88
C ASN A 30 -0.37 -10.89 -12.05
N LEU A 31 0.44 -9.98 -12.58
CA LEU A 31 0.14 -9.12 -13.71
C LEU A 31 1.22 -9.30 -14.76
N GLU A 32 0.89 -9.02 -16.01
CA GLU A 32 1.90 -8.88 -17.05
C GLU A 32 2.75 -7.64 -16.78
N LYS A 33 3.99 -7.63 -17.29
CA LYS A 33 4.94 -6.55 -17.03
C LYS A 33 4.45 -5.22 -17.58
N GLU A 34 3.83 -5.24 -18.75
CA GLU A 34 3.29 -4.06 -19.44
C GLU A 34 2.12 -3.44 -18.66
N ASP A 35 1.25 -4.27 -18.09
CA ASP A 35 0.15 -3.80 -17.22
C ASP A 35 0.68 -3.16 -15.94
N LEU A 36 1.73 -3.74 -15.34
CA LEU A 36 2.34 -3.21 -14.13
C LEU A 36 3.01 -1.84 -14.38
N GLU A 37 3.66 -1.67 -15.53
CA GLU A 37 4.27 -0.40 -15.95
C GLU A 37 3.18 0.66 -16.15
N SER A 38 2.10 0.31 -16.87
CA SER A 38 0.96 1.21 -17.08
C SER A 38 0.31 1.65 -15.76
N LEU A 39 0.17 0.74 -14.79
CA LEU A 39 -0.34 1.05 -13.45
C LEU A 39 0.61 1.94 -12.63
N GLN A 40 1.92 1.83 -12.85
CA GLN A 40 2.90 2.70 -12.18
C GLN A 40 2.82 4.12 -12.71
N ASP A 41 2.74 4.28 -14.03
CA ASP A 41 2.61 5.58 -14.69
C ASP A 41 1.32 6.29 -14.23
N GLU A 42 0.18 5.60 -14.27
CA GLU A 42 -1.10 6.16 -13.82
C GLU A 42 -1.09 6.50 -12.32
N ALA A 43 -0.44 5.68 -11.49
CA ALA A 43 -0.30 5.96 -10.06
C ALA A 43 0.56 7.21 -9.83
N GLN A 44 1.62 7.40 -10.62
CA GLN A 44 2.49 8.56 -10.55
C GLN A 44 1.78 9.84 -10.99
N ASP A 45 1.00 9.81 -12.06
CA ASP A 45 0.19 10.94 -12.53
C ASP A 45 -0.81 11.44 -11.48
N HIS A 46 -1.29 10.53 -10.63
CA HIS A 46 -2.21 10.84 -9.55
C HIS A 46 -1.56 11.10 -8.18
N ASP A 47 -0.23 11.05 -8.09
CA ASP A 47 0.55 11.14 -6.83
C ASP A 47 0.08 10.11 -5.78
N LEU A 48 -0.16 8.88 -6.23
CA LEU A 48 -0.64 7.76 -5.41
C LEU A 48 0.32 6.59 -5.45
N SER A 49 0.22 5.71 -4.45
CA SER A 49 0.83 4.38 -4.57
C SER A 49 0.00 3.48 -5.49
N VAL A 50 0.65 2.58 -6.23
CA VAL A 50 -0.02 1.56 -7.06
C VAL A 50 -1.08 0.78 -6.25
N GLY A 51 -0.77 0.45 -4.99
CA GLY A 51 -1.71 -0.22 -4.11
C GLY A 51 -2.95 0.62 -3.77
N GLU A 52 -2.80 1.94 -3.62
CA GLU A 52 -3.94 2.85 -3.42
C GLU A 52 -4.77 3.03 -4.69
N LEU A 53 -4.13 3.10 -5.86
CA LEU A 53 -4.81 3.13 -7.15
C LEU A 53 -5.67 1.88 -7.34
N ILE A 54 -5.07 0.69 -7.20
CA ILE A 54 -5.77 -0.60 -7.28
C ILE A 54 -6.93 -0.64 -6.29
N ARG A 55 -6.70 -0.22 -5.04
CA ARG A 55 -7.77 -0.15 -4.02
C ARG A 55 -8.92 0.75 -4.46
N LYS A 56 -8.64 1.93 -5.01
CA LYS A 56 -9.67 2.87 -5.49
C LYS A 56 -10.48 2.25 -6.64
N LEU A 57 -9.80 1.63 -7.61
CA LEU A 57 -10.42 0.95 -8.75
C LEU A 57 -11.33 -0.19 -8.30
N VAL A 58 -10.81 -1.11 -7.47
CA VAL A 58 -11.56 -2.24 -6.92
C VAL A 58 -12.77 -1.75 -6.10
N THR A 59 -12.58 -0.73 -5.24
CA THR A 59 -13.66 -0.18 -4.43
C THR A 59 -14.76 0.45 -5.31
N SER A 60 -14.36 1.21 -6.33
CA SER A 60 -15.29 1.83 -7.29
C SER A 60 -16.10 0.77 -8.04
N HIS A 61 -15.43 -0.27 -8.53
CA HIS A 61 -16.05 -1.38 -9.25
C HIS A 61 -17.05 -2.14 -8.37
N ILE A 62 -16.67 -2.51 -7.14
CA ILE A 62 -17.55 -3.21 -6.19
C ILE A 62 -18.77 -2.33 -5.82
N LYS A 63 -18.57 -1.02 -5.62
CA LYS A 63 -19.67 -0.10 -5.31
C LYS A 63 -20.67 0.00 -6.45
N ARG A 64 -20.20 0.04 -7.71
CA ARG A 64 -21.08 0.06 -8.89
C ARG A 64 -21.91 -1.22 -9.01
N ARG A 65 -21.31 -2.38 -8.73
CA ARG A 65 -21.99 -3.70 -8.82
C ARG A 65 -23.00 -3.95 -7.70
N ARG A 66 -22.90 -3.25 -6.57
CA ARG A 66 -23.85 -3.35 -5.45
C ARG A 66 -25.07 -2.45 -5.58
N LYS A 67 -25.10 -1.55 -6.57
CA LYS A 67 -26.30 -0.83 -7.00
C LYS A 67 -27.02 -1.66 -8.05
#